data_AF-A0A0S7X0A9-F1
#
_entry.id   AF-A0A0S7X0A9-F1
#
_cell.length_a   1.000
_cell.length_b   1.000
_cell.length_c   1.000
_cell.angle_alpha   90.00
_cell.angle_beta   90.00
_cell.angle_gamma   90.00
#
_symmetry.space_group_name_H-M   'P 1'
#
loop_
_entity.id
_entity.type
_entity.pdbx_description
1 polymer ?
#
loop_
_entity_poly.entity_id
_entity_poly.type
_entity_poly.pdbx_seq_one_letter_code
_entity_poly.pdbx_strand_id
1 'polypeptide(L)'
;MPKDYKELFTNLESKEPPVGLFDRIILAIKREQELRHAKRLLFGFLSLSLISLVATPISGVMFINQIENSGIIHFISTAISDFGIFLTMWQDFSLAIIESLPLMDMIVFLLSLGISIFTLRLFLYKKRLLLNYLTQNFA
;
A
#
# COMPACT_ATOMS: atom_id res chain seq x y z
N MET A 1 53.14 -4.17 -4.40
CA MET A 1 53.35 -5.33 -5.30
C MET A 1 52.30 -5.33 -6.43
N PRO A 2 52.56 -4.67 -7.58
CA PRO A 2 51.58 -4.54 -8.66
C PRO A 2 51.96 -5.29 -9.97
N LYS A 3 52.82 -6.31 -9.93
CA LYS A 3 53.39 -6.94 -11.15
C LYS A 3 52.83 -8.33 -11.49
N ASP A 4 52.31 -9.09 -10.52
CA ASP A 4 51.88 -10.48 -10.74
C ASP A 4 50.65 -10.66 -11.64
N TYR A 5 49.71 -9.71 -11.64
CA TYR A 5 48.47 -9.91 -12.38
C TYR A 5 48.67 -9.84 -13.91
N LYS A 6 49.74 -9.19 -14.39
CA LYS A 6 49.98 -9.06 -15.85
C LYS A 6 50.35 -10.39 -16.48
N GLU A 7 51.12 -11.24 -15.80
CA GLU A 7 51.51 -12.56 -16.32
C GLU A 7 50.33 -13.53 -16.46
N LEU A 8 49.29 -13.38 -15.63
CA LEU A 8 48.08 -14.20 -15.67
C LEU A 8 47.27 -14.01 -16.96
N PHE A 9 47.36 -12.83 -17.59
CA PHE A 9 46.62 -12.52 -18.82
C PHE A 9 47.45 -12.73 -20.09
N THR A 10 48.78 -12.90 -19.98
CA THR A 10 49.68 -13.06 -21.15
C THR A 10 49.53 -14.42 -21.84
N ASN A 11 49.08 -15.45 -21.11
CA ASN A 11 48.93 -16.83 -21.61
C ASN A 11 47.47 -17.26 -21.83
N LEU A 12 46.52 -16.31 -21.82
CA LEU A 12 45.13 -16.63 -22.14
C LEU A 12 44.99 -16.78 -23.65
N GLU A 13 44.95 -18.03 -24.10
CA GLU A 13 44.54 -18.40 -25.45
C GLU A 13 43.15 -17.78 -25.71
N SER A 14 43.08 -16.80 -26.60
CA SER A 14 41.84 -16.10 -26.95
C SER A 14 40.95 -17.03 -27.76
N LYS A 15 40.26 -17.95 -27.09
CA LYS A 15 39.16 -18.73 -27.69
C LYS A 15 38.02 -17.78 -28.02
N GLU A 16 37.55 -17.83 -29.26
CA GLU A 16 36.36 -17.08 -29.67
C GLU A 16 35.18 -17.45 -28.75
N PRO A 17 34.44 -16.45 -28.25
CA PRO A 17 33.31 -16.71 -27.39
C PRO A 17 32.22 -17.48 -28.15
N PRO A 18 31.45 -18.35 -27.47
CA PRO A 18 30.34 -19.06 -28.07
C PRO A 18 29.35 -18.08 -28.72
N VAL A 19 28.84 -18.45 -29.90
CA VAL A 19 27.85 -17.64 -30.62
C VAL A 19 26.63 -17.40 -29.73
N GLY A 20 26.23 -16.13 -29.57
CA GLY A 20 25.09 -15.74 -28.73
C GLY A 20 25.37 -15.67 -27.21
N LEU A 21 26.63 -15.79 -26.77
CA LEU A 21 27.01 -15.58 -25.36
C LEU A 21 26.59 -14.19 -24.88
N PHE A 22 26.80 -13.15 -25.70
CA PHE A 22 26.41 -11.78 -25.39
C PHE A 22 24.91 -11.65 -25.12
N ASP A 23 24.08 -12.20 -26.02
CA ASP A 23 22.61 -12.15 -25.88
C ASP A 23 22.13 -12.88 -24.62
N ARG A 24 22.73 -14.03 -24.31
CA ARG A 24 22.44 -14.77 -23.07
C ARG A 24 22.78 -13.97 -21.83
N ILE A 25 23.94 -13.31 -21.80
CA ILE A 25 24.37 -12.46 -20.68
C ILE A 25 23.42 -11.27 -20.54
N ILE A 26 23.08 -10.57 -21.62
CA ILE A 26 22.14 -9.44 -21.61
C ILE A 26 20.76 -9.87 -21.10
N LEU A 27 20.23 -11.00 -21.57
CA LEU A 27 18.95 -11.56 -21.11
C LEU A 27 18.97 -11.92 -19.62
N ALA A 28 20.06 -12.55 -19.15
CA ALA A 28 20.23 -12.89 -17.75
C ALA A 28 20.27 -11.63 -16.87
N ILE A 29 21.03 -10.61 -17.27
CA ILE A 29 21.11 -9.32 -16.55
C ILE A 29 19.72 -8.66 -16.48
N LYS A 30 19.00 -8.59 -17.60
CA LYS A 30 17.65 -8.00 -17.64
C LYS A 30 16.70 -8.73 -16.69
N ARG A 31 16.73 -10.06 -16.69
CA ARG A 31 15.90 -10.89 -15.80
C ARG A 31 16.22 -10.65 -14.34
N GLU A 32 17.50 -10.61 -13.98
CA GLU A 32 17.98 -10.31 -12.62
C GLU A 32 17.51 -8.92 -12.15
N GLN A 33 17.56 -7.93 -13.04
CA GLN A 33 17.15 -6.56 -12.77
C GLN A 33 15.63 -6.45 -12.55
N GLU A 34 14.83 -7.10 -13.40
CA GLU A 34 13.37 -7.20 -13.24
C GLU A 34 13.01 -7.91 -11.92
N LEU A 35 13.72 -8.97 -11.57
CA LEU A 35 13.54 -9.67 -10.29
C LEU A 35 13.85 -8.77 -9.10
N ARG A 36 14.97 -8.03 -9.11
CA ARG A 36 15.29 -7.07 -8.02
C ARG A 36 14.24 -5.98 -7.89
N HIS A 37 13.76 -5.45 -9.01
CA HIS A 37 12.70 -4.44 -9.00
C HIS A 37 11.39 -5.02 -8.44
N ALA A 38 11.02 -6.24 -8.84
CA ALA A 38 9.89 -6.95 -8.28
C ALA A 38 10.06 -7.15 -6.76
N LYS A 39 11.21 -7.65 -6.27
CA LYS A 39 11.50 -7.81 -4.84
C LYS A 39 11.24 -6.52 -4.05
N ARG A 40 11.79 -5.40 -4.53
CA ARG A 40 11.67 -4.11 -3.85
C ARG A 40 10.22 -3.65 -3.77
N LEU A 41 9.47 -3.81 -4.86
CA LEU A 41 8.04 -3.52 -4.88
C LEU A 41 7.27 -4.42 -3.93
N LEU A 42 7.53 -5.73 -3.94
CA LEU A 42 6.85 -6.69 -3.08
C LEU A 42 7.05 -6.39 -1.61
N PHE A 43 8.28 -6.06 -1.20
CA PHE A 43 8.56 -5.68 0.18
C PHE A 43 7.82 -4.40 0.59
N GLY A 44 7.82 -3.38 -0.28
CA GLY A 44 7.06 -2.15 -0.04
C GLY A 44 5.54 -2.38 0.03
N PHE A 45 5.00 -3.30 -0.77
CA PHE A 45 3.58 -3.65 -0.72
C PHE A 45 3.23 -4.45 0.54
N LEU A 46 4.06 -5.41 0.94
CA LEU A 46 3.84 -6.17 2.17
C LEU A 46 3.86 -5.26 3.40
N SER A 47 4.84 -4.37 3.50
CA SER A 47 4.91 -3.42 4.62
C SER A 47 3.71 -2.48 4.63
N LEU A 48 3.34 -1.91 3.48
CA LEU A 48 2.19 -1.01 3.37
C LEU A 48 0.87 -1.73 3.69
N SER A 49 0.72 -2.99 3.24
CA SER A 49 -0.47 -3.80 3.53
C SER A 49 -0.60 -4.12 5.02
N LEU A 50 0.51 -4.43 5.70
CA LEU A 50 0.50 -4.67 7.15
C LEU A 50 0.14 -3.42 7.93
N ILE A 51 0.75 -2.29 7.58
CA ILE A 51 0.44 -0.99 8.19
C ILE A 51 -1.04 -0.67 7.99
N SER A 52 -1.55 -0.84 6.77
CA SER A 52 -2.94 -0.54 6.46
C SER A 52 -3.92 -1.47 7.19
N LEU A 53 -3.58 -2.76 7.33
CA LEU A 53 -4.41 -3.74 8.02
C LEU A 53 -4.62 -3.36 9.50
N VAL A 54 -3.62 -2.73 10.12
CA VAL A 54 -3.68 -2.25 11.51
C VAL A 54 -4.29 -0.85 11.59
N ALA A 55 -3.93 0.05 10.69
CA ALA A 55 -4.39 1.44 10.71
C ALA A 55 -5.90 1.57 10.48
N THR A 56 -6.49 0.76 9.58
CA THR A 56 -7.92 0.81 9.28
C THR A 56 -8.81 0.55 10.51
N PRO A 57 -8.69 -0.58 11.25
CA PRO A 57 -9.53 -0.83 12.41
C PRO A 57 -9.28 0.19 13.53
N ILE A 58 -8.04 0.64 13.74
CA ILE A 58 -7.74 1.69 14.74
C ILE A 58 -8.48 2.98 14.40
N SER A 59 -8.36 3.44 13.15
CA SER A 59 -9.07 4.66 12.71
C SER A 59 -10.59 4.51 12.78
N GLY A 60 -11.12 3.31 12.54
CA GLY A 60 -12.56 3.03 12.69
C GLY A 60 -13.03 3.13 14.13
N VAL A 61 -12.28 2.57 15.08
CA VAL A 61 -12.59 2.69 16.52
C VAL A 61 -12.52 4.15 16.96
N MET A 62 -11.50 4.90 16.54
CA MET A 62 -11.39 6.33 16.86
C MET A 62 -12.59 7.13 16.31
N PHE A 63 -13.00 6.85 15.07
CA PHE A 63 -14.14 7.50 14.45
C PHE A 63 -15.46 7.20 15.18
N ILE A 64 -15.70 5.93 15.55
CA ILE A 64 -16.90 5.54 16.31
C ILE A 64 -16.93 6.22 17.68
N ASN A 65 -15.81 6.21 18.41
CA ASN A 65 -15.72 6.87 19.71
C ASN A 65 -16.00 8.38 19.60
N GLN A 66 -15.54 9.03 18.54
CA GLN A 66 -15.82 10.44 18.29
C GLN A 66 -17.28 10.69 17.94
N ILE A 67 -17.93 9.82 17.17
CA ILE A 67 -19.38 9.92 16.91
C ILE A 67 -20.16 9.84 18.22
N GLU A 68 -19.84 8.88 19.09
CA GLU A 68 -20.51 8.71 20.39
C GLU A 68 -20.34 9.94 21.29
N ASN A 69 -19.13 10.50 21.35
CA ASN A 69 -18.83 11.67 22.18
C ASN A 69 -19.38 13.00 21.61
N SER A 70 -19.55 13.10 20.29
CA SER A 70 -20.02 14.33 19.63
C SER A 70 -21.51 14.63 19.83
N GLY A 71 -22.30 13.64 20.23
CA GLY A 71 -23.75 13.78 20.34
C GLY A 71 -24.48 13.89 18.99
N ILE A 72 -23.81 13.70 17.84
CA ILE A 72 -24.42 13.72 16.50
C ILE A 72 -25.66 12.84 16.42
N ILE A 73 -25.57 11.64 17.00
CA ILE A 73 -26.65 10.67 16.95
C ILE A 73 -27.91 11.25 17.62
N HIS A 74 -27.76 12.02 18.69
CA HIS A 74 -28.89 12.69 19.35
C HIS A 74 -29.50 13.78 18.48
N PHE A 75 -28.69 14.60 17.81
CA PHE A 75 -29.21 15.62 16.89
C PHE A 75 -29.94 15.00 15.70
N ILE A 76 -29.36 13.97 15.07
CA ILE A 76 -29.98 13.26 13.95
C ILE A 76 -31.26 12.55 14.40
N SER A 77 -31.22 11.85 15.53
CA SER A 77 -32.39 11.15 16.09
C SER A 77 -33.53 12.12 16.37
N THR A 78 -33.23 13.27 16.98
CA THR A 78 -34.21 14.31 17.30
C THR A 78 -34.79 14.95 16.03
N ALA A 79 -33.96 15.19 15.02
CA ALA A 79 -34.41 15.73 13.74
C ALA A 79 -35.41 14.80 13.02
N ILE A 80 -35.23 13.49 13.18
CA ILE A 80 -36.11 12.46 12.59
C ILE A 80 -37.36 12.24 13.45
N SER A 81 -37.23 12.18 14.77
CA SER A 81 -38.35 11.88 15.67
C SER A 81 -39.31 13.05 15.84
N ASP A 82 -38.81 14.29 15.85
CA ASP A 82 -39.60 15.49 16.06
C ASP A 82 -39.38 16.49 14.92
N PHE A 83 -39.82 16.08 13.73
CA PHE A 83 -39.62 16.83 12.49
C PHE A 83 -40.25 18.23 12.53
N GLY A 84 -41.29 18.44 13.36
CA GLY A 84 -41.91 19.75 13.57
C GLY A 84 -40.96 20.75 14.22
N ILE A 85 -40.24 20.31 15.26
CA ILE A 85 -39.21 21.13 15.93
C ILE A 85 -37.99 21.31 15.01
N PHE A 86 -37.62 20.27 14.26
CA PHE A 86 -36.56 20.38 13.28
C PHE A 86 -36.85 21.46 12.23
N LEU A 87 -38.06 21.52 11.66
CA LEU A 87 -38.40 22.52 10.65
C LEU A 87 -38.40 23.95 11.22
N THR A 88 -38.82 24.15 12.47
CA THR A 88 -38.82 25.48 13.09
C THR A 88 -37.41 25.95 13.45
N MET A 89 -36.49 25.04 13.78
CA MET A 89 -35.11 25.31 14.19
C MET A 89 -34.09 24.74 13.20
N TRP A 90 -34.44 24.64 11.92
CA TRP A 90 -33.65 23.88 10.94
C TRP A 90 -32.23 24.43 10.77
N GLN A 91 -32.05 25.75 10.92
CA GLN A 91 -30.75 26.40 10.85
C GLN A 91 -29.85 25.96 12.00
N ASP A 92 -30.36 26.07 13.24
CA ASP A 92 -29.61 25.72 14.45
C ASP A 92 -29.31 24.22 14.50
N PHE A 93 -30.27 23.37 14.12
CA PHE A 93 -30.04 21.93 14.01
C PHE A 93 -28.99 21.58 12.95
N SER A 94 -29.07 22.19 11.76
CA SER A 94 -28.10 21.93 10.69
C SER A 94 -26.69 22.37 11.10
N LEU A 95 -26.58 23.53 11.76
CA LEU A 95 -25.31 24.05 12.26
C LEU A 95 -24.74 23.14 13.35
N ALA A 96 -25.56 22.72 14.31
CA ALA A 96 -25.14 21.79 15.36
C ALA A 96 -24.67 20.44 14.81
N ILE A 97 -25.35 19.89 13.79
CA ILE A 97 -24.93 18.65 13.11
C ILE A 97 -23.58 18.85 12.42
N ILE A 98 -23.37 20.00 11.76
CA ILE A 98 -22.11 20.29 11.09
C ILE A 98 -20.95 20.46 12.10
N GLU A 99 -21.18 21.16 13.20
CA GLU A 99 -20.16 21.39 14.23
C GLU A 99 -19.79 20.13 15.00
N SER A 100 -20.74 19.22 15.17
CA SER A 100 -20.51 17.96 15.87
C SER A 100 -19.89 16.87 14.97
N LEU A 101 -19.71 17.12 13.66
CA LEU A 101 -19.08 16.15 12.75
C LEU A 101 -17.60 15.96 13.09
N PRO A 102 -17.13 14.73 13.36
CA PRO A 102 -15.72 14.45 13.55
C PRO A 102 -15.02 14.38 12.18
N LEU A 103 -14.91 15.53 11.51
CA LEU A 103 -14.39 15.65 10.15
C LEU A 103 -12.97 15.08 10.03
N MET A 104 -12.12 15.34 11.03
CA MET A 104 -10.74 14.89 11.01
C MET A 104 -10.64 13.36 11.06
N ASP A 105 -11.37 12.70 11.95
CA ASP A 105 -11.36 11.23 12.04
C ASP A 105 -12.03 10.59 10.84
N MET A 106 -13.06 11.23 10.27
CA MET A 106 -13.68 10.78 9.03
C MET A 106 -12.67 10.78 7.87
N ILE A 107 -11.89 11.85 7.72
CA ILE A 107 -10.85 11.95 6.68
C ILE A 107 -9.77 10.89 6.90
N VAL A 108 -9.27 10.73 8.13
CA VAL A 108 -8.26 9.73 8.46
C VAL A 108 -8.76 8.31 8.18
N PHE A 109 -10.00 8.01 8.57
CA PHE A 109 -10.65 6.73 8.31
C PHE A 109 -10.82 6.47 6.80
N LEU A 110 -11.29 7.46 6.03
CA LEU A 110 -11.45 7.33 4.59
C LEU A 110 -10.11 7.11 3.87
N LEU A 111 -9.07 7.83 4.27
CA LEU A 111 -7.72 7.64 3.73
C LEU A 111 -7.17 6.26 4.07
N SER A 112 -7.32 5.81 5.32
CA SER A 112 -6.85 4.49 5.75
C SER A 112 -7.60 3.38 5.02
N LEU A 113 -8.93 3.52 4.84
CA LEU A 113 -9.76 2.60 4.09
C LEU A 113 -9.36 2.57 2.61
N GLY A 114 -9.15 3.73 2.00
CA GLY A 114 -8.74 3.87 0.60
C GLY A 114 -7.38 3.20 0.34
N ILE A 115 -6.40 3.42 1.21
CA ILE A 115 -5.08 2.77 1.15
C ILE A 115 -5.23 1.26 1.34
N SER A 116 -6.09 0.81 2.26
CA SER A 116 -6.34 -0.61 2.51
C SER A 116 -6.94 -1.31 1.29
N ILE A 117 -7.97 -0.71 0.68
CA ILE A 117 -8.58 -1.25 -0.54
C ILE A 117 -7.59 -1.23 -1.70
N PHE A 118 -6.82 -0.15 -1.85
CA PHE A 118 -5.83 -0.02 -2.92
C PHE A 118 -4.74 -1.10 -2.81
N THR A 119 -4.17 -1.27 -1.61
CA THR A 119 -3.16 -2.28 -1.33
C THR A 119 -3.70 -3.69 -1.54
N LEU A 120 -4.91 -3.97 -1.06
CA LEU A 120 -5.56 -5.27 -1.22
C LEU A 120 -5.84 -5.58 -2.70
N ARG A 121 -6.38 -4.61 -3.47
CA ARG A 121 -6.63 -4.76 -4.91
C ARG A 121 -5.34 -5.07 -5.67
N LEU A 122 -4.26 -4.35 -5.35
CA LEU A 122 -2.98 -4.51 -6.03
C LEU A 122 -2.31 -5.85 -5.67
N PHE A 123 -2.41 -6.26 -4.40
CA PHE A 123 -1.98 -7.59 -3.95
C PHE A 123 -2.70 -8.72 -4.70
N LEU A 124 -4.03 -8.62 -4.86
CA LEU A 124 -4.81 -9.59 -5.60
C LEU A 124 -4.44 -9.63 -7.09
N TYR A 125 -4.23 -8.47 -7.72
CA TYR A 125 -3.87 -8.38 -9.14
C TYR A 125 -2.48 -8.97 -9.43
N LYS A 126 -1.50 -8.74 -8.54
CA LYS A 126 -0.13 -9.24 -8.70
C LYS A 126 0.14 -10.58 -8.00
N LYS A 127 -0.87 -11.29 -7.49
CA LYS A 127 -0.71 -12.56 -6.76
C LYS A 127 0.10 -13.60 -7.55
N ARG A 128 -0.05 -13.65 -8.87
CA ARG A 128 0.64 -14.62 -9.74
C ARG A 128 2.14 -14.35 -9.82
N LEU A 129 2.53 -13.07 -9.80
CA LEU A 129 3.92 -12.61 -9.80
C LEU A 129 4.57 -12.86 -8.43
N LEU A 130 3.81 -12.66 -7.35
CA LEU A 130 4.16 -13.01 -5.98
C LEU A 130 4.43 -14.51 -5.79
N LEU A 131 3.51 -15.35 -6.28
CA LEU A 131 3.62 -16.82 -6.16
C LEU A 131 4.80 -17.37 -6.95
N ASN A 132 4.99 -16.93 -8.20
CA ASN A 132 6.15 -17.33 -9.01
C ASN A 132 7.48 -16.94 -8.34
N TYR A 133 7.52 -15.77 -7.70
CA TYR A 133 8.71 -15.30 -6.99
C TYR A 133 9.01 -16.15 -5.74
N LEU A 134 8.00 -16.47 -4.93
CA LEU A 134 8.16 -17.36 -3.78
C LEU A 134 8.67 -18.73 -4.24
N THR A 135 8.07 -19.32 -5.28
CA THR A 135 8.49 -20.64 -5.77
C THR A 135 9.91 -20.69 -6.34
N GLN A 136 10.42 -19.59 -6.93
CA GLN A 136 11.80 -19.54 -7.45
C GLN A 136 12.87 -19.37 -6.36
N ASN A 137 12.51 -18.91 -5.16
CA ASN A 137 13.45 -18.69 -4.07
C ASN A 137 13.53 -19.91 -3.11
N PHE A 138 12.71 -20.94 -3.35
CA PHE A 138 12.66 -22.22 -2.61
C PHE A 138 13.09 -23.44 -3.45
N ALA A 139 13.53 -23.23 -4.70
CA ALA A 139 14.11 -24.25 -5.58
C ALA A 139 15.58 -23.93 -5.85
#